data_AF-A0A0G4LW43-F1
#
_entry.id   AF-A0A0G4LW43-F1
#
_cell.length_a   1.000
_cell.length_b   1.000
_cell.length_c   1.000
_cell.angle_alpha   90.00
_cell.angle_beta   90.00
_cell.angle_gamma   90.00
#
_symmetry.space_group_name_H-M   'P 1'
#
loop_
_entity.id
_entity.type
_entity.pdbx_description
1 polymer ?
#
loop_
_entity_poly.entity_id
_entity_poly.type
_entity_poly.pdbx_seq_one_letter_code
_entity_poly.pdbx_strand_id
1 'polypeptide(L)'
;MRVSVDKLGKQWGDAKTITLREKVSFICGVMNIFLSGYLIGGFPEWFHIWYTIQLLYFMPIRFFTYHRRGMHYFLADLCYFVNFLLMLSIWGFPGSKRLFTAAYCLAFGNNAVAIIMWRNSLVFHSFDKVTSLFIHIMPCATLHSMVHLWPEQLQASRYPAIWAIKHSPAGSPTAYGNVFSMLAWSSVPYAVWQLSYYFLITVRRREKIAAGRPTSFTWLRRSYSKTWIGKIVLALPNALQEPAFMGIQYSYAVLTMLPCPIWLHSRYASAGFLMAPG
;
A
#
# COMPACT_ATOMS: atom_id res chain seq x y z
N MET A 1 4.09 11.52 52.86
CA MET A 1 5.13 11.13 51.88
C MET A 1 4.97 9.72 51.29
N ARG A 2 4.49 8.69 52.02
CA ARG A 2 4.39 7.31 51.50
C ARG A 2 3.45 7.12 50.29
N VAL A 3 2.34 7.86 50.22
CA VAL A 3 1.33 7.76 49.13
C VAL A 3 1.87 8.20 47.76
N SER A 4 2.89 9.08 47.73
CA SER A 4 3.49 9.58 46.48
C SER A 4 4.46 8.55 45.86
N VAL A 5 5.23 7.86 46.71
CA VAL A 5 6.22 6.86 46.29
C VAL A 5 5.53 5.58 45.80
N ASP A 6 4.42 5.17 46.42
CA ASP A 6 3.63 4.03 45.95
C ASP A 6 2.89 4.31 44.63
N LYS A 7 2.46 5.56 44.41
CA LYS A 7 1.89 5.99 43.12
C LYS A 7 2.95 6.02 42.01
N LEU A 8 4.15 6.51 42.31
CA LEU A 8 5.29 6.49 41.40
C LEU A 8 5.77 5.05 41.14
N GLY A 9 5.78 4.18 42.15
CA GLY A 9 6.12 2.76 42.04
C GLY A 9 5.09 1.97 41.24
N LYS A 10 3.79 2.25 41.39
CA LYS A 10 2.73 1.71 40.51
C LYS A 10 2.84 2.22 39.08
N GLN A 11 3.05 3.53 38.89
CA GLN A 11 3.27 4.11 37.56
C GLN A 11 4.55 3.58 36.90
N TRP A 12 5.62 3.29 37.66
CA TRP A 12 6.82 2.64 37.15
C TRP A 12 6.65 1.13 36.91
N GLY A 13 5.82 0.44 37.69
CA GLY A 13 5.44 -0.96 37.45
C GLY A 13 4.59 -1.11 36.19
N ASP A 14 3.65 -0.20 35.97
CA ASP A 14 2.84 -0.11 34.75
C ASP A 14 3.66 0.33 33.53
N ALA A 15 4.65 1.22 33.71
CA ALA A 15 5.58 1.61 32.64
C ALA A 15 6.60 0.53 32.26
N LYS A 16 6.84 -0.48 33.12
CA LYS A 16 7.82 -1.56 32.88
C LYS A 16 7.23 -2.86 32.35
N THR A 17 5.91 -3.02 32.34
CA THR A 17 5.28 -4.23 31.79
C THR A 17 5.03 -4.07 30.30
N ILE A 18 6.11 -3.92 29.52
CA ILE A 18 6.05 -4.19 28.07
C ILE A 18 5.58 -5.63 27.94
N THR A 19 4.38 -5.80 27.40
CA THR A 19 3.76 -7.10 27.27
C THR A 19 4.64 -7.99 26.39
N LEU A 20 4.68 -9.30 26.66
CA LEU A 20 5.45 -10.24 25.84
C LEU A 20 5.13 -10.07 24.33
N ARG A 21 3.88 -9.74 24.02
CA ARG A 21 3.42 -9.43 22.66
C ARG A 21 4.12 -8.23 22.04
N GLU A 22 4.31 -7.14 22.77
CA GLU A 22 5.00 -5.94 22.28
C GLU A 22 6.50 -6.20 22.09
N LYS A 23 7.12 -7.04 22.92
CA LYS A 23 8.51 -7.48 22.73
C LYS A 23 8.67 -8.34 21.49
N VAL A 24 7.78 -9.33 21.29
CA VAL A 24 7.80 -10.19 20.10
C VAL A 24 7.53 -9.37 18.83
N SER A 25 6.52 -8.49 18.85
CA SER A 25 6.23 -7.59 17.72
C SER A 25 7.43 -6.71 17.37
N PHE A 26 8.14 -6.21 18.39
CA PHE A 26 9.34 -5.41 18.20
C PHE A 26 10.46 -6.22 17.52
N ILE A 27 10.81 -7.38 18.08
CA ILE A 27 11.88 -8.23 17.55
C ILE A 27 11.55 -8.66 16.11
N CYS A 28 10.32 -9.13 15.86
CA CYS A 28 9.90 -9.52 14.52
C CYS A 28 9.95 -8.35 13.54
N GLY A 29 9.53 -7.14 13.95
CA GLY A 29 9.59 -5.96 13.11
C GLY A 29 11.02 -5.56 12.76
N VAL A 30 11.94 -5.57 13.74
CA VAL A 30 13.36 -5.26 13.53
C VAL A 30 14.03 -6.31 12.65
N MET A 31 13.84 -7.60 12.96
CA MET A 31 14.39 -8.69 12.16
C MET A 31 13.88 -8.67 10.72
N ASN A 32 12.62 -8.29 10.51
CA ASN A 32 12.07 -8.15 9.16
C ASN A 32 12.79 -7.07 8.34
N ILE A 33 13.13 -5.93 8.95
CA ILE A 33 13.88 -4.86 8.28
C ILE A 33 15.28 -5.32 7.92
N PHE A 34 15.99 -5.94 8.87
CA PHE A 34 17.34 -6.47 8.62
C PHE A 34 17.34 -7.53 7.52
N LEU A 35 16.42 -8.49 7.59
CA LEU A 35 16.29 -9.54 6.58
C LEU A 35 15.91 -8.96 5.21
N SER A 36 15.00 -7.99 5.17
CA SER A 36 14.62 -7.32 3.93
C SER A 36 15.81 -6.56 3.32
N GLY A 37 16.58 -5.83 4.12
CA GLY A 37 17.78 -5.13 3.67
C GLY A 37 18.87 -6.10 3.18
N TYR A 38 19.11 -7.20 3.91
CA TYR A 38 20.05 -8.24 3.52
C TYR A 38 19.66 -8.90 2.18
N LEU A 39 18.38 -9.24 2.00
CA LEU A 39 17.89 -9.80 0.75
C LEU A 39 18.01 -8.80 -0.41
N ILE A 40 17.65 -7.53 -0.22
CA ILE A 40 17.82 -6.51 -1.28
C ILE A 40 19.28 -6.36 -1.69
N GLY A 41 20.20 -6.36 -0.72
CA GLY A 41 21.63 -6.13 -0.96
C GLY A 41 22.39 -7.34 -1.48
N GLY A 42 22.09 -8.54 -0.99
CA GLY A 42 22.84 -9.76 -1.31
C GLY A 42 22.11 -10.74 -2.23
N PHE A 43 20.78 -10.83 -2.14
CA PHE A 43 19.99 -11.87 -2.81
C PHE A 43 18.65 -11.32 -3.33
N PRO A 44 18.65 -10.30 -4.22
CA PRO A 44 17.44 -9.59 -4.64
C PRO A 44 16.44 -10.51 -5.37
N GLU A 45 16.92 -11.62 -5.94
CA GLU A 45 16.10 -12.67 -6.54
C GLU A 45 15.14 -13.30 -5.54
N TRP A 46 15.47 -13.35 -4.26
CA TRP A 46 14.62 -13.98 -3.24
C TRP A 46 13.59 -13.03 -2.63
N PHE A 47 13.66 -11.73 -2.95
CA PHE A 47 12.85 -10.73 -2.27
C PHE A 47 11.34 -10.87 -2.55
N HIS A 48 10.94 -11.23 -3.77
CA HIS A 48 9.54 -11.47 -4.12
C HIS A 48 8.94 -12.68 -3.36
N ILE A 49 9.75 -13.69 -3.06
CA ILE A 49 9.36 -14.84 -2.23
C ILE A 49 9.19 -14.37 -0.78
N TRP A 50 10.13 -13.57 -0.27
CA TRP A 50 10.04 -12.99 1.07
C TRP A 50 8.80 -12.11 1.25
N TYR A 51 8.49 -11.27 0.27
CA TYR A 51 7.25 -10.50 0.21
C TYR A 51 6.01 -11.40 0.23
N THR A 52 6.02 -12.48 -0.57
CA THR A 52 4.91 -13.45 -0.63
C THR A 52 4.67 -14.12 0.72
N ILE A 53 5.72 -14.60 1.38
CA ILE A 53 5.64 -15.23 2.71
C ILE A 53 5.04 -14.26 3.72
N GLN A 54 5.54 -13.02 3.76
CA GLN A 54 5.03 -11.99 4.66
C GLN A 54 3.56 -11.67 4.38
N LEU A 55 3.16 -11.56 3.10
CA LEU A 55 1.78 -11.30 2.73
C LEU A 55 0.84 -12.43 3.19
N LEU A 56 1.23 -13.68 2.95
CA LEU A 56 0.48 -14.87 3.38
C LEU A 56 0.41 -15.01 4.90
N TYR A 57 1.37 -14.45 5.64
CA TYR A 57 1.36 -14.41 7.09
C TYR A 57 0.48 -13.26 7.64
N PHE A 58 0.70 -12.04 7.16
CA PHE A 58 0.04 -10.84 7.68
C PHE A 58 -1.43 -10.74 7.28
N MET A 59 -1.79 -11.15 6.05
CA MET A 59 -3.15 -10.98 5.53
C MET A 59 -4.21 -11.77 6.29
N PRO A 60 -4.04 -13.07 6.59
CA PRO A 60 -5.02 -13.81 7.38
C PRO A 60 -5.20 -13.21 8.78
N ILE A 61 -4.11 -12.85 9.46
CA ILE A 61 -4.15 -12.25 10.81
C ILE A 61 -4.93 -10.92 10.76
N ARG A 62 -4.65 -10.09 9.74
CA ARG A 62 -5.34 -8.83 9.51
C ARG A 62 -6.83 -9.04 9.25
N PHE A 63 -7.18 -10.02 8.41
CA PHE A 63 -8.56 -10.38 8.09
C PHE A 63 -9.35 -10.71 9.35
N PHE A 64 -8.87 -11.65 10.18
CA PHE A 64 -9.56 -12.05 11.41
C PHE A 64 -9.64 -10.91 12.43
N THR A 65 -8.56 -10.13 12.57
CA THR A 65 -8.51 -9.01 13.52
C THR A 65 -9.52 -7.91 13.15
N TYR A 66 -9.61 -7.56 11.86
CA TYR A 66 -10.50 -6.50 11.39
C TYR A 66 -11.96 -6.93 11.42
N HIS A 67 -12.25 -8.21 11.15
CA HIS A 67 -13.59 -8.76 11.32
C HIS A 67 -14.05 -8.69 12.78
N ARG A 68 -13.21 -9.12 13.73
CA ARG A 68 -13.52 -9.06 15.17
C ARG A 68 -13.74 -7.63 15.69
N ARG A 69 -13.06 -6.64 15.09
CA ARG A 69 -13.20 -5.22 15.44
C ARG A 69 -14.31 -4.48 14.67
N GLY A 70 -15.04 -5.17 13.79
CA GLY A 70 -16.07 -4.54 12.96
C GLY A 70 -15.53 -3.62 11.84
N MET A 71 -14.23 -3.65 11.55
CA MET A 71 -13.53 -2.81 10.57
C MET A 71 -13.27 -3.51 9.23
N HIS A 72 -13.99 -4.59 8.92
CA HIS A 72 -13.75 -5.42 7.73
C HIS A 72 -13.89 -4.67 6.39
N TYR A 73 -14.64 -3.57 6.33
CA TYR A 73 -14.72 -2.77 5.10
C TYR A 73 -13.41 -2.07 4.72
N PHE A 74 -12.50 -1.84 5.66
CA PHE A 74 -11.15 -1.36 5.36
C PHE A 74 -10.30 -2.39 4.59
N LEU A 75 -10.65 -3.68 4.66
CA LEU A 75 -9.94 -4.71 3.88
C LEU A 75 -10.25 -4.62 2.38
N ALA A 76 -11.27 -3.84 2.00
CA ALA A 76 -11.60 -3.57 0.59
C ALA A 76 -10.85 -2.34 0.03
N ASP A 77 -9.95 -1.73 0.82
CA ASP A 77 -9.19 -0.57 0.36
C ASP A 77 -8.20 -0.90 -0.75
N LEU A 78 -7.82 0.13 -1.51
CA LEU A 78 -6.96 0.01 -2.70
C LEU A 78 -5.63 -0.70 -2.39
N CYS A 79 -5.03 -0.48 -1.22
CA CYS A 79 -3.75 -1.08 -0.86
C CYS A 79 -3.80 -2.62 -0.84
N TYR A 80 -4.89 -3.23 -0.35
CA TYR A 80 -5.09 -4.68 -0.39
C TYR A 80 -5.28 -5.17 -1.83
N PHE A 81 -6.03 -4.41 -2.64
CA PHE A 81 -6.21 -4.71 -4.06
C PHE A 81 -4.91 -4.65 -4.84
N VAL A 82 -4.04 -3.66 -4.57
CA VAL A 82 -2.71 -3.54 -5.20
C VAL A 82 -1.81 -4.71 -4.83
N ASN A 83 -1.81 -5.15 -3.58
CA ASN A 83 -1.05 -6.35 -3.18
C ASN A 83 -1.57 -7.60 -3.88
N PHE A 84 -2.89 -7.73 -4.06
CA PHE A 84 -3.48 -8.81 -4.84
C PHE A 84 -3.06 -8.76 -6.33
N LEU A 85 -3.11 -7.59 -6.97
CA LEU A 85 -2.64 -7.41 -8.34
C LEU A 85 -1.16 -7.74 -8.49
N LEU A 86 -0.33 -7.35 -7.52
CA LEU A 86 1.09 -7.67 -7.52
C LEU A 86 1.32 -9.18 -7.38
N MET A 87 0.60 -9.86 -6.49
CA MET A 87 0.65 -11.32 -6.37
C MET A 87 0.26 -12.02 -7.67
N LEU A 88 -0.80 -11.55 -8.34
CA LEU A 88 -1.17 -12.05 -9.66
C LEU A 88 -0.09 -11.77 -10.70
N SER A 89 0.55 -10.60 -10.65
CA SER A 89 1.64 -10.26 -11.58
C SER A 89 2.88 -11.11 -11.37
N ILE A 90 3.18 -11.52 -10.12
CA ILE A 90 4.36 -12.33 -9.80
C ILE A 90 4.08 -13.80 -10.17
N TRP A 91 2.96 -14.36 -9.68
CA TRP A 91 2.73 -15.80 -9.68
C TRP A 91 1.73 -16.28 -10.74
N GLY A 92 0.73 -15.47 -11.07
CA GLY A 92 -0.34 -15.87 -12.00
C GLY A 92 -0.01 -15.55 -13.46
N PHE A 93 0.42 -14.32 -13.72
CA PHE A 93 0.58 -13.78 -15.07
C PHE A 93 1.88 -12.97 -15.24
N PRO A 94 3.07 -13.57 -15.03
CA PRO A 94 4.37 -12.87 -15.13
C PRO A 94 4.69 -12.33 -16.53
N GLY A 95 3.97 -12.77 -17.57
CA GLY A 95 4.06 -12.24 -18.94
C GLY A 95 3.09 -11.11 -19.26
N SER A 96 2.17 -10.77 -18.36
CA SER A 96 1.17 -9.73 -18.61
C SER A 96 1.74 -8.33 -18.38
N LYS A 97 2.11 -7.66 -19.47
CA LYS A 97 2.57 -6.26 -19.46
C LYS A 97 1.54 -5.32 -18.81
N ARG A 98 0.26 -5.50 -19.15
CA ARG A 98 -0.86 -4.70 -18.63
C ARG A 98 -0.97 -4.81 -17.10
N LEU A 99 -0.94 -6.04 -16.58
CA LEU A 99 -1.06 -6.30 -15.15
C LEU A 99 0.16 -5.78 -14.39
N PHE A 100 1.37 -6.05 -14.91
CA PHE A 100 2.59 -5.55 -14.29
C PHE A 100 2.61 -4.02 -14.24
N THR A 101 2.33 -3.34 -15.37
CA THR A 101 2.28 -1.88 -15.43
C THR A 101 1.26 -1.32 -14.44
N ALA A 102 0.07 -1.91 -14.36
CA ALA A 102 -0.94 -1.49 -13.41
C ALA A 102 -0.48 -1.64 -11.95
N ALA A 103 0.02 -2.82 -11.58
CA ALA A 103 0.51 -3.11 -10.23
C ALA A 103 1.68 -2.18 -9.86
N TYR A 104 2.59 -1.93 -10.81
CA TYR A 104 3.74 -1.05 -10.63
C TYR A 104 3.29 0.38 -10.33
N CYS A 105 2.43 0.95 -11.17
CA CYS A 105 1.94 2.32 -11.01
C CYS A 105 1.15 2.50 -9.71
N LEU A 106 0.24 1.58 -9.41
CA LEU A 106 -0.60 1.69 -8.21
C LEU A 106 0.20 1.47 -6.93
N ALA A 107 1.24 0.63 -6.96
CA ALA A 107 2.15 0.44 -5.83
C ALA A 107 2.98 1.71 -5.57
N PHE A 108 3.76 2.15 -6.57
CA PHE A 108 4.65 3.30 -6.39
C PHE A 108 3.93 4.64 -6.29
N GLY A 109 2.77 4.79 -6.94
CA GLY A 109 1.93 5.99 -6.85
C GLY A 109 1.06 5.95 -5.60
N ASN A 110 -0.18 5.50 -5.77
CA ASN A 110 -1.19 5.54 -4.71
C ASN A 110 -0.77 4.88 -3.39
N ASN A 111 -0.24 3.67 -3.45
CA ASN A 111 0.00 2.86 -2.26
C ASN A 111 1.16 3.42 -1.43
N ALA A 112 2.30 3.76 -2.04
CA ALA A 112 3.42 4.34 -1.33
C ALA A 112 3.09 5.73 -0.76
N VAL A 113 2.48 6.61 -1.56
CA VAL A 113 2.16 7.98 -1.12
C VAL A 113 1.10 7.99 -0.01
N ALA A 114 0.24 6.97 0.06
CA ALA A 114 -0.70 6.80 1.16
C ALA A 114 -0.02 6.70 2.53
N ILE A 115 1.24 6.24 2.62
CA ILE A 115 2.02 6.24 3.89
C ILE A 115 2.11 7.66 4.44
N ILE A 116 2.49 8.62 3.59
CA ILE A 116 2.65 10.03 3.94
C ILE A 116 1.29 10.65 4.24
N MET A 117 0.30 10.42 3.37
CA MET A 117 -1.06 10.97 3.52
C MET A 117 -1.69 10.57 4.86
N TRP A 118 -1.57 9.28 5.23
CA TRP A 118 -2.15 8.75 6.46
C TRP A 118 -1.21 8.88 7.66
N ARG A 119 -0.03 9.50 7.49
CA ARG A 119 1.01 9.60 8.52
C ARG A 119 1.26 8.25 9.18
N ASN A 120 1.37 7.21 8.35
CA ASN A 120 1.49 5.84 8.82
C ASN A 120 2.94 5.55 9.22
N SER A 121 3.32 5.97 10.41
CA SER A 121 4.65 5.75 10.94
C SER A 121 4.88 4.31 11.38
N LEU A 122 6.12 3.85 11.25
CA LEU A 122 6.57 2.57 11.78
C LEU A 122 6.59 2.61 13.31
N VAL A 123 5.75 1.80 13.95
CA VAL A 123 5.71 1.64 15.40
C VAL A 123 5.89 0.17 15.72
N PHE A 124 7.11 -0.22 16.09
CA PHE A 124 7.50 -1.62 16.28
C PHE A 124 6.66 -2.40 17.30
N HIS A 125 6.14 -1.72 18.33
CA HIS A 125 5.29 -2.33 19.35
C HIS A 125 3.84 -2.56 18.88
N SER A 126 3.44 -2.01 17.74
CA SER A 126 2.10 -2.18 17.18
C SER A 126 2.13 -3.02 15.91
N PHE A 127 1.79 -4.30 16.07
CA PHE A 127 1.62 -5.23 14.95
C PHE A 127 0.68 -4.68 13.85
N ASP A 128 -0.34 -3.93 14.25
CA ASP A 128 -1.30 -3.32 13.32
C ASP A 128 -0.65 -2.23 12.46
N LYS A 129 0.22 -1.41 13.05
CA LYS A 129 0.98 -0.37 12.34
C LYS A 129 2.07 -0.96 11.46
N VAL A 130 2.78 -1.98 11.96
CA VAL A 130 3.76 -2.74 11.17
C VAL A 130 3.10 -3.36 9.94
N THR A 131 1.98 -4.06 10.13
CA THR A 131 1.22 -4.66 9.01
C THR A 131 0.71 -3.59 8.05
N SER A 132 0.16 -2.49 8.55
CA SER A 132 -0.25 -1.36 7.70
C SER A 132 0.92 -0.86 6.87
N LEU A 133 2.08 -0.57 7.46
CA LEU A 133 3.22 -0.07 6.69
C LEU A 133 3.72 -1.09 5.67
N PHE A 134 3.82 -2.36 6.05
CA PHE A 134 4.21 -3.46 5.17
C PHE A 134 3.41 -3.47 3.87
N ILE A 135 2.08 -3.39 3.96
CA ILE A 135 1.16 -3.44 2.82
C ILE A 135 1.41 -2.30 1.82
N HIS A 136 1.96 -1.18 2.29
CA HIS A 136 2.19 0.00 1.46
C HIS A 136 3.63 0.04 0.90
N ILE A 137 4.65 -0.27 1.71
CA ILE A 137 6.06 -0.12 1.31
C ILE A 137 6.64 -1.35 0.61
N MET A 138 6.28 -2.57 1.05
CA MET A 138 6.91 -3.80 0.56
C MET A 138 6.58 -4.16 -0.89
N PRO A 139 5.39 -3.81 -1.44
CA PRO A 139 5.18 -3.90 -2.89
C PRO A 139 6.22 -3.10 -3.67
N CYS A 140 6.54 -1.89 -3.23
CA CYS A 140 7.49 -1.01 -3.92
C CYS A 140 8.92 -1.53 -3.81
N ALA A 141 9.32 -2.01 -2.62
CA ALA A 141 10.61 -2.69 -2.45
C ALA A 141 10.74 -3.94 -3.34
N THR A 142 9.66 -4.73 -3.44
CA THR A 142 9.62 -5.93 -4.28
C THR A 142 9.76 -5.60 -5.75
N LEU A 143 8.98 -4.64 -6.22
CA LEU A 143 9.06 -4.17 -7.59
C LEU A 143 10.42 -3.54 -7.91
N HIS A 144 11.02 -2.79 -6.97
CA HIS A 144 12.37 -2.26 -7.13
C HIS A 144 13.38 -3.38 -7.34
N SER A 145 13.38 -4.40 -6.47
CA SER A 145 14.25 -5.57 -6.62
C SER A 145 14.04 -6.24 -7.97
N MET A 146 12.79 -6.56 -8.31
CA MET A 146 12.44 -7.25 -9.56
C MET A 146 12.83 -6.48 -10.82
N VAL A 147 12.69 -5.15 -10.84
CA VAL A 147 12.96 -4.30 -12.02
C VAL A 147 14.44 -3.97 -12.17
N HIS A 148 15.12 -3.67 -11.06
CA HIS A 148 16.43 -3.01 -11.07
C HIS A 148 17.59 -3.87 -10.58
N LEU A 149 17.33 -4.90 -9.78
CA LEU A 149 18.37 -5.66 -9.09
C LEU A 149 18.51 -7.10 -9.58
N TRP A 150 17.54 -7.59 -10.35
CA TRP A 150 17.60 -8.93 -10.94
C TRP A 150 18.62 -9.02 -12.09
N PRO A 151 19.35 -10.13 -12.22
CA PRO A 151 20.14 -10.42 -13.41
C PRO A 151 19.23 -10.46 -14.65
N GLU A 152 19.66 -9.82 -15.73
CA GLU A 152 18.81 -9.58 -16.90
C GLU A 152 18.32 -10.88 -17.55
N GLN A 153 19.18 -11.90 -17.65
CA GLN A 153 18.83 -13.20 -18.24
C GLN A 153 17.77 -13.94 -17.41
N LEU A 154 17.87 -13.86 -16.08
CA LEU A 154 16.87 -14.44 -15.17
C LEU A 154 15.57 -13.65 -15.21
N GLN A 155 15.64 -12.32 -15.28
CA GLN A 155 14.47 -11.46 -15.42
C GLN A 155 13.72 -11.75 -16.72
N ALA A 156 14.42 -11.89 -17.86
CA ALA A 156 13.81 -12.17 -19.16
C ALA A 156 13.04 -13.50 -19.16
N SER A 157 13.62 -14.53 -18.56
CA SER A 157 13.01 -15.88 -18.51
C SER A 157 11.88 -15.99 -17.49
N ARG A 158 12.02 -15.41 -16.29
CA ARG A 158 11.04 -15.54 -15.20
C ARG A 158 9.96 -14.46 -15.24
N TYR A 159 10.31 -13.24 -15.63
CA TYR A 159 9.42 -12.07 -15.65
C TYR A 159 9.46 -11.36 -17.01
N PRO A 160 9.00 -12.04 -18.08
CA PRO A 160 9.10 -11.52 -19.44
C PRO A 160 8.34 -10.20 -19.65
N ALA A 161 7.31 -9.90 -18.85
CA ALA A 161 6.65 -8.60 -18.89
C ALA A 161 7.61 -7.47 -18.53
N ILE A 162 8.41 -7.63 -17.46
CA ILE A 162 9.34 -6.60 -16.98
C ILE A 162 10.41 -6.35 -18.05
N TRP A 163 11.01 -7.43 -18.53
CA TRP A 163 12.06 -7.35 -19.54
C TRP A 163 11.54 -6.68 -20.82
N ALA A 164 10.36 -7.09 -21.30
CA ALA A 164 9.76 -6.51 -22.49
C ALA A 164 9.49 -5.00 -22.31
N ILE A 165 8.99 -4.57 -21.15
CA ILE A 165 8.67 -3.15 -20.92
C ILE A 165 9.93 -2.30 -20.88
N LYS A 166 11.04 -2.81 -20.31
CA LYS A 166 12.32 -2.09 -20.24
C LYS A 166 13.03 -1.99 -21.60
N HIS A 167 12.95 -3.03 -22.44
CA HIS A 167 13.71 -3.12 -23.69
C HIS A 167 12.90 -2.82 -24.94
N SER A 168 11.59 -2.54 -24.82
CA SER A 168 10.75 -2.19 -25.96
C SER A 168 11.17 -0.83 -26.55
N PRO A 169 11.40 -0.74 -27.87
CA PRO A 169 11.67 0.53 -28.53
C PRO A 169 10.51 1.52 -28.33
N ALA A 170 10.84 2.81 -28.18
CA ALA A 170 9.83 3.86 -28.07
C ALA A 170 8.85 3.82 -29.26
N GLY A 171 7.55 3.90 -28.97
CA GLY A 171 6.50 3.84 -30.00
C GLY A 171 6.09 2.43 -30.44
N SER A 172 6.76 1.37 -29.98
CA SER A 172 6.33 -0.01 -30.26
C SER A 172 5.05 -0.39 -29.50
N PRO A 173 4.25 -1.36 -30.00
CA PRO A 173 3.05 -1.84 -29.30
C PRO A 173 3.31 -2.43 -27.91
N THR A 174 4.57 -2.65 -27.54
CA THR A 174 5.01 -3.20 -26.25
C THR A 174 5.70 -2.16 -25.35
N ALA A 175 5.85 -0.91 -25.81
CA ALA A 175 6.42 0.19 -25.04
C ALA A 175 5.46 0.70 -23.96
N TYR A 176 5.33 -0.03 -22.85
CA TYR A 176 4.41 0.36 -21.76
C TYR A 176 5.06 1.29 -20.73
N GLY A 177 6.38 1.48 -20.79
CA GLY A 177 7.15 2.30 -19.86
C GLY A 177 7.06 3.82 -20.10
N ASN A 178 5.97 4.31 -20.70
CA ASN A 178 5.72 5.74 -20.90
C ASN A 178 4.50 6.20 -20.08
N VAL A 179 4.44 7.50 -19.79
CA VAL A 179 3.38 8.12 -18.96
C VAL A 179 1.98 7.70 -19.42
N PHE A 180 1.71 7.78 -20.73
CA PHE A 180 0.38 7.50 -21.27
C PHE A 180 -0.05 6.04 -21.01
N SER A 181 0.81 5.08 -21.36
CA SER A 181 0.52 3.65 -21.16
C SER A 181 0.43 3.29 -19.69
N MET A 182 1.32 3.87 -18.87
CA MET A 182 1.35 3.66 -17.42
C MET A 182 0.08 4.15 -16.75
N LEU A 183 -0.43 5.34 -17.11
CA LEU A 183 -1.69 5.86 -16.61
C LEU A 183 -2.89 5.09 -17.16
N ALA A 184 -2.94 4.83 -18.46
CA ALA A 184 -4.07 4.13 -19.07
C ALA A 184 -4.28 2.73 -18.44
N TRP A 185 -3.20 1.95 -18.31
CA TRP A 185 -3.29 0.59 -17.79
C TRP A 185 -3.44 0.52 -16.27
N SER A 186 -3.05 1.54 -15.51
CA SER A 186 -3.33 1.62 -14.07
C SER A 186 -4.74 2.12 -13.75
N SER A 187 -5.28 3.02 -14.58
CA SER A 187 -6.63 3.56 -14.42
C SER A 187 -7.72 2.51 -14.60
N VAL A 188 -7.52 1.50 -15.46
CA VAL A 188 -8.50 0.41 -15.66
C VAL A 188 -8.76 -0.38 -14.36
N PRO A 189 -7.75 -1.03 -13.73
CA PRO A 189 -7.97 -1.73 -12.47
C PRO A 189 -8.34 -0.79 -11.32
N TYR A 190 -7.85 0.46 -11.32
CA TYR A 190 -8.31 1.45 -10.36
C TYR A 190 -9.83 1.68 -10.49
N ALA A 191 -10.34 1.88 -11.71
CA ALA A 191 -11.77 2.09 -11.95
C ALA A 191 -12.58 0.85 -11.55
N VAL A 192 -12.10 -0.36 -11.88
CA VAL A 192 -12.72 -1.61 -11.42
C VAL A 192 -12.82 -1.65 -9.91
N TRP A 193 -11.73 -1.34 -9.19
CA TRP A 193 -11.72 -1.27 -7.74
C TRP A 193 -12.68 -0.20 -7.21
N GLN A 194 -12.59 1.02 -7.71
CA GLN A 194 -13.38 2.17 -7.25
C GLN A 194 -14.88 1.91 -7.43
N LEU A 195 -15.29 1.40 -8.58
CA LEU A 195 -16.68 1.05 -8.87
C LEU A 195 -17.15 -0.12 -8.02
N SER A 196 -16.32 -1.17 -7.87
CA SER A 196 -16.63 -2.30 -7.01
C SER A 196 -16.82 -1.87 -5.55
N TYR A 197 -15.95 -0.99 -5.04
CA TYR A 197 -16.07 -0.42 -3.70
C TYR A 197 -17.36 0.38 -3.57
N TYR A 198 -17.64 1.26 -4.54
CA TYR A 198 -18.84 2.09 -4.55
C TYR A 198 -20.12 1.24 -4.52
N PHE A 199 -20.28 0.29 -5.44
CA PHE A 199 -21.50 -0.50 -5.52
C PHE A 199 -21.63 -1.51 -4.36
N LEU A 200 -20.56 -2.24 -4.02
CA LEU A 200 -20.64 -3.33 -3.04
C LEU A 200 -20.59 -2.85 -1.59
N ILE A 201 -19.89 -1.74 -1.32
CA ILE A 201 -19.72 -1.20 0.02
C ILE A 201 -20.61 0.03 0.19
N THR A 202 -20.36 1.11 -0.55
CA THR A 202 -21.06 2.38 -0.33
C THR A 202 -22.57 2.28 -0.55
N VAL A 203 -23.01 1.70 -1.67
CA VAL A 203 -24.44 1.56 -1.99
C VAL A 203 -25.06 0.40 -1.21
N ARG A 204 -24.55 -0.83 -1.36
CA ARG A 204 -25.18 -2.03 -0.78
C ARG A 204 -25.07 -2.14 0.74
N ARG A 205 -24.19 -1.37 1.39
CA ARG A 205 -24.02 -1.38 2.86
C ARG A 205 -24.35 -0.04 3.49
N ARG A 206 -25.04 0.86 2.78
CA ARG A 206 -25.36 2.22 3.24
C ARG A 206 -26.01 2.26 4.62
N GLU A 207 -26.97 1.38 4.89
CA GLU A 207 -27.62 1.27 6.20
C GLU A 207 -26.64 0.88 7.32
N LYS A 208 -25.72 -0.05 7.04
CA LYS A 208 -24.70 -0.48 8.02
C LYS A 208 -23.64 0.60 8.26
N ILE A 209 -23.32 1.39 7.23
CA ILE A 209 -22.42 2.55 7.35
C ILE A 209 -23.11 3.65 8.16
N ALA A 210 -24.39 3.92 7.90
CA ALA A 210 -25.20 4.87 8.67
C ALA A 210 -25.35 4.44 10.15
N ALA A 211 -25.40 3.13 10.41
CA ALA A 211 -25.37 2.55 11.77
C ALA A 211 -23.99 2.66 12.46
N GLY A 212 -23.01 3.37 11.87
CA GLY A 212 -21.73 3.68 12.49
C GLY A 212 -20.58 2.75 12.12
N ARG A 213 -20.74 1.82 11.16
CA ARG A 213 -19.60 1.01 10.70
C ARG A 213 -18.62 1.89 9.90
N PRO A 214 -17.35 1.99 10.34
CA PRO A 214 -16.40 2.88 9.70
C PRO A 214 -15.95 2.31 8.34
N THR A 215 -15.86 3.21 7.37
CA THR A 215 -15.24 3.01 6.06
C THR A 215 -14.20 4.10 5.82
N SER A 216 -13.28 3.86 4.90
CA SER A 216 -12.24 4.84 4.54
C SER A 216 -12.82 6.16 4.05
N PHE A 217 -13.97 6.13 3.37
CA PHE A 217 -14.72 7.33 3.00
C PHE A 217 -15.20 8.13 4.23
N THR A 218 -15.91 7.47 5.16
CA THR A 218 -16.40 8.14 6.39
C THR A 218 -15.26 8.70 7.24
N TRP A 219 -14.13 7.99 7.26
CA TRP A 219 -12.95 8.40 8.00
C TRP A 219 -12.26 9.60 7.33
N LEU A 220 -12.05 9.58 6.01
CA LEU A 220 -11.43 10.69 5.29
C LEU A 220 -12.30 11.95 5.35
N ARG A 221 -13.62 11.82 5.19
CA ARG A 221 -14.57 12.93 5.34
C ARG A 221 -14.47 13.59 6.70
N ARG A 222 -14.36 12.80 7.77
CA ARG A 222 -14.21 13.32 9.14
C ARG A 222 -12.85 14.00 9.33
N SER A 223 -11.77 13.33 8.94
CA SER A 223 -10.40 13.78 9.16
C SER A 223 -10.01 15.02 8.36
N TYR A 224 -10.57 15.18 7.15
CA TYR A 224 -10.27 16.31 6.26
C TYR A 224 -11.37 17.38 6.21
N SER A 225 -12.41 17.26 7.03
CA SER A 225 -13.54 18.21 7.10
C SER A 225 -13.13 19.69 7.25
N LYS A 226 -11.98 19.95 7.89
CA LYS A 226 -11.47 21.31 8.14
C LYS A 226 -10.60 21.88 7.03
N THR A 227 -10.16 21.05 6.07
CA THR A 227 -9.32 21.50 4.95
C THR A 227 -10.13 22.26 3.90
N TRP A 228 -9.47 23.09 3.08
CA TRP A 228 -10.16 23.86 2.03
C TRP A 228 -10.92 22.97 1.04
N ILE A 229 -10.29 21.90 0.54
CA ILE A 229 -10.94 20.87 -0.31
C ILE A 229 -12.09 20.19 0.45
N GLY A 230 -11.87 19.83 1.71
CA GLY A 230 -12.92 19.23 2.55
C GLY A 230 -14.14 20.13 2.71
N LYS A 231 -13.94 21.44 2.91
CA LYS A 231 -15.03 22.42 2.99
C LYS A 231 -15.79 22.55 1.67
N ILE A 232 -15.10 22.55 0.53
CA ILE A 232 -15.72 22.57 -0.81
C ILE A 232 -16.59 21.33 -1.00
N VAL A 233 -16.06 20.13 -0.71
CA VAL A 233 -16.83 18.87 -0.84
C VAL A 233 -18.04 18.87 0.09
N LEU A 234 -17.90 19.34 1.34
CA LEU A 234 -19.00 19.38 2.32
C LEU A 234 -20.05 20.44 1.99
N ALA A 235 -19.71 21.47 1.21
CA ALA A 235 -20.66 22.48 0.74
C ALA A 235 -21.55 21.95 -0.42
N LEU A 236 -21.16 20.86 -1.08
CA LEU A 236 -21.97 20.24 -2.12
C LEU A 236 -23.21 19.55 -1.52
N PRO A 237 -24.32 19.45 -2.28
CA PRO A 237 -25.46 18.60 -1.93
C PRO A 237 -25.01 17.17 -1.59
N ASN A 238 -25.64 16.53 -0.60
CA ASN A 238 -25.24 15.19 -0.11
C ASN A 238 -25.07 14.16 -1.23
N ALA A 239 -25.87 14.23 -2.30
CA ALA A 239 -25.78 13.34 -3.46
C ALA A 239 -24.48 13.50 -4.28
N LEU A 240 -23.88 14.69 -4.26
CA LEU A 240 -22.66 15.01 -5.03
C LEU A 240 -21.38 14.83 -4.24
N GLN A 241 -21.45 14.69 -2.91
CA GLN A 241 -20.26 14.57 -2.06
C GLN A 241 -19.47 13.28 -2.33
N GLU A 242 -20.17 12.16 -2.53
CA GLU A 242 -19.54 10.87 -2.85
C GLU A 242 -18.86 10.89 -4.23
N PRO A 243 -19.54 11.27 -5.34
CA PRO A 243 -18.88 11.44 -6.64
C PRO A 243 -17.71 12.43 -6.64
N ALA A 244 -17.86 13.58 -5.96
CA ALA A 244 -16.79 14.57 -5.87
C ALA A 244 -15.55 14.00 -5.17
N PHE A 245 -15.76 13.24 -4.09
CA PHE A 245 -14.69 12.54 -3.40
C PHE A 245 -13.99 11.52 -4.29
N MET A 246 -14.76 10.69 -5.01
CA MET A 246 -14.21 9.70 -5.94
C MET A 246 -13.37 10.38 -7.05
N GLY A 247 -13.85 11.51 -7.57
CA GLY A 247 -13.11 12.31 -8.56
C GLY A 247 -11.80 12.87 -8.00
N ILE A 248 -11.83 13.44 -6.79
CA ILE A 248 -10.62 13.93 -6.11
C ILE A 248 -9.63 12.78 -5.86
N GLN A 249 -10.13 11.63 -5.40
CA GLN A 249 -9.30 10.46 -5.12
C GLN A 249 -8.64 9.93 -6.38
N TYR A 250 -9.34 9.90 -7.51
CA TYR A 250 -8.79 9.49 -8.79
C TYR A 250 -7.80 10.52 -9.36
N SER A 251 -8.10 11.82 -9.28
CA SER A 251 -7.15 12.87 -9.68
C SER A 251 -5.85 12.77 -8.87
N TYR A 252 -5.96 12.53 -7.56
CA TYR A 252 -4.80 12.28 -6.72
C TYR A 252 -4.04 11.02 -7.15
N ALA A 253 -4.74 9.94 -7.49
CA ALA A 253 -4.14 8.73 -8.03
C ALA A 253 -3.28 9.03 -9.26
N VAL A 254 -3.87 9.68 -10.26
CA VAL A 254 -3.18 10.06 -11.50
C VAL A 254 -1.94 10.89 -11.20
N LEU A 255 -2.05 11.93 -10.36
CA LEU A 255 -0.93 12.78 -9.99
C LEU A 255 0.21 11.99 -9.34
N THR A 256 -0.09 11.07 -8.42
CA THR A 256 0.93 10.25 -7.76
C THR A 256 1.58 9.23 -8.70
N MET A 257 0.91 8.84 -9.79
CA MET A 257 1.44 7.90 -10.78
C MET A 257 2.29 8.57 -11.88
N LEU A 258 2.23 9.91 -12.02
CA LEU A 258 3.01 10.64 -13.04
C LEU A 258 4.52 10.35 -13.00
N PRO A 259 5.18 10.23 -11.82
CA PRO A 259 6.62 9.96 -11.79
C PRO A 259 6.98 8.48 -11.97
N CYS A 260 6.00 7.56 -12.08
CA CYS A 260 6.26 6.12 -12.24
C CYS A 260 7.20 5.74 -13.38
N PRO A 261 7.14 6.36 -14.59
CA PRO A 261 8.10 6.08 -15.64
C PRO A 261 9.54 6.39 -15.23
N ILE A 262 9.76 7.46 -14.44
CA ILE A 262 11.09 7.85 -13.96
C ILE A 262 11.63 6.75 -13.03
N TRP A 263 10.80 6.28 -12.10
CA TRP A 263 11.18 5.18 -11.20
C TRP A 263 11.41 3.87 -11.95
N LEU A 264 10.67 3.63 -13.05
CA LEU A 264 10.82 2.41 -13.84
C LEU A 264 12.15 2.38 -14.60
N HIS A 265 12.60 3.52 -15.15
CA HIS A 265 13.81 3.60 -15.97
C HIS A 265 15.08 3.91 -15.16
N SER A 266 14.97 4.57 -14.01
CA SER A 266 16.12 4.93 -13.18
C SER A 266 16.11 4.18 -11.86
N ARG A 267 17.08 3.26 -11.71
CA ARG A 267 17.36 2.55 -10.45
C ARG A 267 17.55 3.54 -9.29
N TYR A 268 18.30 4.62 -9.51
CA TYR A 268 18.59 5.61 -8.47
C TYR A 268 17.35 6.41 -8.08
N ALA A 269 16.50 6.80 -9.04
CA ALA A 269 15.26 7.51 -8.72
C ALA A 269 14.28 6.60 -7.95
N SER A 270 14.18 5.33 -8.34
CA SER A 270 13.39 4.33 -7.62
C SER A 270 13.88 4.12 -6.19
N ALA A 271 15.20 3.96 -6.02
CA ALA A 271 15.82 3.80 -4.70
C ALA A 271 15.63 5.07 -3.84
N GLY A 272 15.84 6.25 -4.41
CA GLY A 272 15.64 7.54 -3.74
C GLY A 272 14.20 7.74 -3.26
N PHE A 273 13.21 7.34 -4.06
CA PHE A 273 11.80 7.35 -3.65
C PHE A 273 11.53 6.44 -2.45
N LEU A 274 12.12 5.24 -2.43
CA LEU A 274 11.98 4.31 -1.30
C LEU A 274 12.69 4.77 -0.02
N MET A 275 13.72 5.61 -0.16
CA MET A 275 14.47 6.17 0.98
C MET A 275 13.83 7.46 1.52
N ALA A 276 12.92 8.10 0.79
CA ALA A 276 12.27 9.31 1.23
C ALA A 276 11.44 9.01 2.50
N PRO A 277 11.78 9.56 3.66
CA PRO A 277 11.07 9.28 4.89
C PRO A 277 9.64 9.82 4.79
N GLY A 278 8.66 8.94 4.98
CA GLY A 278 7.28 9.30 5.29
C GLY A 278 7.05 9.44 6.78
#